data_AF-A0AAP0NQU4-F1
#
_entry.id   AF-A0AAP0NQU4-F1
#
_cell.length_a   1.000
_cell.length_b   1.000
_cell.length_c   1.000
_cell.angle_alpha   90.00
_cell.angle_beta   90.00
_cell.angle_gamma   90.00
#
_symmetry.space_group_name_H-M   'P 1'
#
loop_
_entity.id
_entity.type
_entity.pdbx_description
1 polymer ?
#
loop_
_entity_poly.entity_id
_entity_poly.type
_entity_poly.pdbx_seq_one_letter_code
_entity_poly.pdbx_strand_id
1 'polypeptide(L)'
;MASGLVRIALECDKKEGVSSLKLLIQEPLWRTYCNGKKCGYGKRRECGEEELKVLKAVEPISMGAGVLPGSYGGGGAAAAAAEGELMYMRAKFERVVGSRDSEAFYMMNPDSNGGPELSVYLLRV
;
A
#
# COMPACT_ATOMS: atom_id res chain seq x y z
N MET A 1 -1.77 6.75 22.53
CA MET A 1 -1.57 6.28 21.14
C MET A 1 -1.24 7.49 20.31
N ALA A 2 -0.01 7.62 19.81
CA ALA A 2 0.43 8.84 19.13
C ALA A 2 -0.22 8.91 17.75
N SER A 3 -1.27 9.74 17.63
CA SER A 3 -1.90 10.15 16.38
C SER A 3 -0.90 10.94 15.54
N GLY A 4 -0.24 10.26 14.60
CA GLY A 4 0.66 10.90 13.64
C GLY A 4 0.31 10.44 12.24
N LEU A 5 0.08 11.41 11.33
CA LEU A 5 -0.16 11.15 9.91
C LEU A 5 0.95 10.25 9.35
N VAL A 6 0.61 9.07 8.85
CA VAL A 6 1.56 8.12 8.27
C VAL A 6 1.75 8.45 6.80
N ARG A 7 3.00 8.69 6.40
CA ARG A 7 3.40 8.96 5.01
C ARG A 7 4.35 7.87 4.56
N ILE A 8 3.96 7.11 3.54
CA ILE A 8 4.79 6.09 2.91
C ILE A 8 5.23 6.63 1.56
N ALA A 9 6.53 6.74 1.31
CA ALA A 9 7.05 7.03 -0.02
C ALA A 9 7.76 5.79 -0.59
N LEU A 10 7.42 5.45 -1.81
CA LEU A 10 8.02 4.40 -2.62
C LEU A 10 8.78 5.08 -3.75
N GLU A 11 10.10 5.06 -3.67
CA GLU A 11 10.98 5.72 -4.63
C GLU A 11 11.68 4.70 -5.52
N CYS A 12 11.75 4.97 -6.82
CA CYS A 12 12.59 4.22 -7.75
C CYS A 12 13.45 5.17 -8.57
N ASP A 13 14.60 4.71 -9.04
CA ASP A 13 15.49 5.55 -9.85
C ASP A 13 14.95 5.69 -11.27
N LYS A 14 15.10 6.88 -11.83
CA LYS A 14 14.82 7.14 -13.24
C LYS A 14 15.85 6.44 -14.13
N LYS A 15 15.42 5.38 -14.80
CA LYS A 15 16.27 4.69 -15.77
C LYS A 15 16.30 5.44 -17.09
N GLU A 16 17.47 5.93 -17.48
CA GLU A 16 17.68 6.45 -18.83
C GLU A 16 17.45 5.33 -19.86
N GLY A 17 16.59 5.58 -20.85
CA GLY A 17 16.30 4.64 -21.93
C GLY A 17 15.14 3.64 -21.69
N VAL A 18 14.59 3.55 -20.48
CA VAL A 18 13.31 2.83 -20.29
C VAL A 18 12.19 3.75 -20.75
N SER A 19 11.37 3.27 -21.69
CA SER A 19 10.27 4.05 -22.26
C SER A 19 9.45 4.68 -21.13
N SER A 20 9.30 6.00 -21.21
CA SER A 20 8.52 6.84 -20.29
C SER A 20 7.01 6.53 -20.28
N LEU A 21 6.62 5.38 -20.83
CA LEU A 21 5.27 4.83 -20.93
C LEU A 21 4.93 3.89 -19.76
N LYS A 22 5.92 3.46 -18.97
CA LYS A 22 5.69 2.53 -17.86
C LYS A 22 5.05 3.27 -16.67
N LEU A 23 3.84 2.83 -16.30
CA LEU A 23 3.12 3.34 -15.13
C LEU A 23 3.96 3.12 -13.87
N LEU A 24 3.92 4.09 -12.94
CA LEU A 24 4.67 4.00 -11.68
C LEU A 24 4.35 2.71 -10.95
N ILE A 25 3.09 2.33 -10.82
CA ILE A 25 2.65 1.10 -10.14
C ILE A 25 3.26 -0.20 -10.71
N GLN A 26 3.79 -0.17 -11.94
CA GLN A 26 4.41 -1.33 -12.58
C GLN A 26 5.90 -1.49 -12.22
N GLU A 27 6.51 -0.56 -11.48
CA GLU A 27 7.92 -0.69 -11.12
C GLU A 27 8.16 -1.88 -10.17
N PRO A 28 9.20 -2.68 -10.43
CA PRO A 28 9.40 -3.95 -9.75
C PRO A 28 10.00 -3.78 -8.34
N LEU A 29 10.75 -2.70 -8.11
CA LEU A 29 11.52 -2.47 -6.89
C LEU A 29 11.41 -1.00 -6.48
N TRP A 30 11.25 -0.80 -5.18
CA TRP A 30 11.07 0.49 -4.54
C TRP A 30 11.98 0.61 -3.33
N ARG A 31 12.56 1.77 -3.09
CA ARG A 31 13.04 2.19 -1.78
C ARG A 31 11.85 2.69 -0.99
N THR A 32 11.66 2.16 0.21
CA THR A 32 10.52 2.53 1.05
C THR A 32 10.95 3.48 2.15
N TYR A 33 10.22 4.58 2.30
CA TYR A 33 10.40 5.54 3.37
C TYR A 33 9.09 5.68 4.14
N CYS A 34 9.15 5.63 5.47
CA CYS A 34 8.03 5.93 6.34
C CYS A 34 8.34 7.21 7.11
N ASN A 35 7.49 8.23 6.96
CA ASN A 35 7.65 9.55 7.58
C ASN A 35 9.04 10.15 7.35
N GLY A 36 9.56 10.01 6.13
CA GLY A 36 10.87 10.53 5.71
C GLY A 36 12.07 9.67 6.11
N LYS A 37 11.88 8.59 6.87
CA LYS A 37 12.95 7.66 7.26
C LYS A 37 12.96 6.44 6.34
N LYS A 38 14.13 6.06 5.83
CA LYS A 38 14.27 4.84 5.01
C LYS A 38 13.96 3.60 5.86
N CYS A 39 12.99 2.81 5.43
CA CYS A 39 12.51 1.62 6.14
C CYS A 39 12.85 0.31 5.44
N GLY A 40 13.33 0.36 4.19
CA GLY A 40 13.77 -0.84 3.46
C GLY A 40 13.47 -0.75 1.98
N TYR A 41 13.11 -1.89 1.40
CA TYR A 41 12.73 -2.02 0.00
C TYR A 41 11.36 -2.69 -0.15
N GLY A 42 10.58 -2.21 -1.10
CA GLY A 42 9.34 -2.83 -1.55
C GLY A 42 9.54 -3.50 -2.89
N LYS A 43 8.95 -4.70 -3.07
CA LYS A 43 8.94 -5.39 -4.36
C LYS A 43 7.50 -5.54 -4.82
N ARG A 44 7.21 -5.21 -6.08
CA ARG A 44 5.92 -5.53 -6.68
C ARG A 44 5.74 -7.05 -6.69
N ARG A 45 4.56 -7.50 -6.24
CA ARG A 45 4.13 -8.89 -6.33
C ARG A 45 2.82 -8.93 -7.10
N GLU A 46 2.64 -10.01 -7.86
CA GLU A 46 1.35 -10.33 -8.45
C GLU A 46 0.50 -11.06 -7.40
N CYS A 47 -0.81 -10.88 -7.47
CA CYS A 47 -1.73 -11.57 -6.55
C CYS A 47 -1.82 -13.05 -6.99
N GLY A 48 -1.38 -13.96 -6.12
CA GLY A 48 -1.58 -15.39 -6.29
C GLY A 48 -2.95 -15.83 -5.78
N GLU A 49 -3.19 -17.15 -5.80
CA GLU A 49 -4.46 -17.74 -5.36
C GLU A 49 -4.77 -17.43 -3.89
N GLU A 50 -3.74 -17.42 -3.03
CA GLU A 50 -3.89 -17.12 -1.60
C GLU A 50 -4.27 -15.64 -1.37
N GLU A 51 -3.60 -14.70 -2.05
CA GLU A 51 -3.98 -13.29 -1.97
C GLU A 51 -5.38 -13.04 -2.52
N LEU A 52 -5.77 -13.73 -3.59
CA LEU A 52 -7.13 -13.64 -4.15
C LEU A 52 -8.20 -14.15 -3.18
N LYS A 53 -7.91 -15.19 -2.38
CA LYS A 53 -8.83 -15.64 -1.31
C LYS A 53 -9.05 -14.56 -0.26
N VAL A 54 -7.98 -13.87 0.16
CA VAL A 54 -8.06 -12.73 1.08
C VAL A 54 -8.89 -11.61 0.47
N LEU A 55 -8.60 -11.22 -0.78
CA LEU A 55 -9.30 -10.15 -1.47
C LEU A 55 -10.79 -10.44 -1.64
N LYS A 56 -11.16 -11.70 -1.93
CA LYS A 56 -12.56 -12.15 -1.96
C LYS A 56 -13.22 -12.10 -0.58
N ALA A 57 -12.53 -12.53 0.47
CA ALA A 57 -13.07 -12.48 1.82
C ALA A 57 -13.37 -11.05 2.30
N VAL A 58 -12.55 -10.08 1.89
CA VAL A 58 -12.78 -8.65 2.24
C VAL A 58 -13.69 -7.92 1.26
N GLU A 59 -14.11 -8.52 0.15
CA GLU A 59 -14.97 -7.93 -0.89
C GLU A 59 -16.25 -7.25 -0.37
N PRO A 60 -17.03 -7.81 0.58
CA PRO A 60 -18.24 -7.17 1.09
C PRO A 60 -17.99 -5.98 2.03
N ILE A 61 -16.75 -5.79 2.53
CA ILE A 61 -16.43 -4.76 3.53
C ILE A 61 -16.11 -3.45 2.83
N SER A 62 -16.92 -2.40 3.00
CA SER A 62 -16.66 -1.14 2.28
C SER A 62 -15.45 -0.38 2.82
N MET A 63 -15.34 -0.26 4.15
CA MET A 63 -14.25 0.42 4.87
C MET A 63 -14.12 -0.17 6.29
N GLY A 64 -12.96 0.01 6.92
CA GLY A 64 -12.68 -0.38 8.31
C GLY A 64 -11.47 -1.28 8.45
N ALA A 65 -11.23 -1.77 9.67
CA ALA A 65 -10.21 -2.76 9.97
C ALA A 65 -10.86 -3.99 10.61
N GLY A 66 -10.24 -5.15 10.42
CA GLY A 66 -10.74 -6.41 10.96
C GLY A 66 -9.70 -7.51 10.92
N VAL A 67 -10.14 -8.71 11.30
CA VAL A 67 -9.30 -9.89 11.37
C VAL A 67 -9.97 -11.00 10.57
N LEU A 68 -9.19 -11.67 9.72
CA LEU A 68 -9.59 -12.88 9.00
C LEU A 68 -8.99 -14.11 9.69
N PRO A 69 -9.72 -15.25 9.69
CA PRO A 69 -9.20 -16.51 10.21
C PRO A 69 -7.90 -16.94 9.53
N GLY A 70 -7.07 -17.71 10.24
CA GLY A 70 -5.76 -18.07 9.73
C GLY A 70 -5.70 -18.99 8.52
N SER A 71 -6.83 -19.56 8.10
CA SER A 71 -6.97 -20.26 6.82
C SER A 71 -6.75 -19.35 5.61
N TYR A 72 -6.80 -18.02 5.79
CA TYR A 72 -6.50 -17.03 4.75
C TYR A 72 -5.04 -16.53 4.80
N GLY A 73 -4.28 -16.91 5.84
CA GLY A 73 -2.89 -16.54 6.05
C GLY A 73 -1.93 -17.45 5.28
N GLY A 74 -1.80 -17.24 3.98
CA GLY A 74 -0.73 -17.87 3.20
C GLY A 74 0.65 -17.41 3.68
N GLY A 75 1.65 -18.30 3.65
CA GLY A 75 3.02 -18.12 4.16
C GLY A 75 3.90 -17.05 3.46
N GLY A 76 3.34 -15.86 3.21
CA GLY A 76 4.03 -14.64 2.83
C GLY A 76 4.14 -13.66 4.01
N ALA A 77 4.82 -12.53 3.79
CA ALA A 77 5.29 -11.56 4.80
C ALA A 77 4.23 -10.93 5.74
N ALA A 78 2.95 -11.30 5.62
CA ALA A 78 1.90 -11.00 6.59
C ALA A 78 1.87 -11.97 7.79
N ALA A 79 2.65 -13.05 7.77
CA ALA A 79 2.71 -14.08 8.82
C ALA A 79 3.46 -13.66 10.11
N ALA A 80 3.41 -12.38 10.47
CA ALA A 80 3.98 -11.87 11.73
C ALA A 80 2.91 -11.47 12.75
N ALA A 81 1.64 -11.83 12.53
CA ALA A 81 0.60 -11.78 13.55
C ALA A 81 0.57 -13.14 14.27
N ALA A 82 0.74 -13.09 15.59
CA ALA A 82 0.64 -14.26 16.47
C ALA A 82 -0.67 -15.01 16.20
N GLU A 83 -0.64 -16.34 16.29
CA GLU A 83 -1.84 -17.21 16.24
C GLU A 83 -2.54 -17.30 14.86
N GLY A 84 -1.82 -17.15 13.75
CA GLY A 84 -2.31 -17.49 12.42
C GLY A 84 -3.34 -16.53 11.82
N GLU A 85 -3.89 -15.60 12.60
CA GLU A 85 -4.89 -14.64 12.13
C GLU A 85 -4.32 -13.56 11.20
N LEU A 86 -5.09 -13.14 10.20
CA LEU A 86 -4.69 -12.09 9.26
C LEU A 86 -5.46 -10.79 9.54
N MET A 87 -4.75 -9.77 10.03
CA MET A 87 -5.31 -8.43 10.19
C MET A 87 -5.36 -7.70 8.84
N TYR A 88 -6.46 -7.02 8.56
CA TYR A 88 -6.63 -6.21 7.35
C TYR A 88 -7.21 -4.84 7.67
N MET A 89 -6.95 -3.89 6.77
CA MET A 89 -7.61 -2.60 6.74
C MET A 89 -8.07 -2.34 5.29
N ARG A 90 -9.32 -1.93 5.13
CA ARG A 90 -9.89 -1.49 3.86
C ARG A 90 -10.32 -0.04 3.98
N ALA A 91 -9.90 0.77 3.02
CA ALA A 91 -10.24 2.18 2.97
C ALA A 91 -10.39 2.63 1.52
N LYS A 92 -11.11 3.73 1.31
CA LYS A 92 -11.16 4.40 0.02
C LYS A 92 -9.94 5.32 -0.11
N PHE A 93 -9.28 5.30 -1.26
CA PHE A 93 -8.17 6.18 -1.55
C PHE A 93 -8.53 7.12 -2.70
N GLU A 94 -8.18 8.39 -2.56
CA GLU A 94 -8.14 9.34 -3.67
C GLU A 94 -6.77 9.25 -4.34
N ARG A 95 -6.77 8.96 -5.65
CA ARG A 95 -5.56 8.91 -6.47
C ARG A 95 -5.37 10.26 -7.14
N VAL A 96 -4.21 10.88 -6.91
CA VAL A 96 -3.77 12.13 -7.53
C VAL A 96 -2.53 11.87 -8.36
N VAL A 97 -2.60 12.15 -9.65
CA VAL A 97 -1.46 12.00 -10.57
C VAL A 97 -0.81 13.37 -10.75
N GLY A 98 0.40 13.54 -10.23
CA GLY A 98 1.16 14.78 -10.36
C GLY A 98 1.90 14.86 -11.70
N SER A 99 2.58 13.79 -12.08
CA SER A 99 3.26 13.66 -13.37
C SER A 99 3.48 12.19 -13.73
N ARG A 100 4.14 11.91 -14.85
CA ARG A 100 4.61 10.55 -15.21
C ARG A 100 5.55 9.92 -14.17
N ASP A 101 6.13 10.74 -13.31
CA ASP A 101 7.13 10.37 -12.32
C ASP A 101 6.59 10.54 -10.88
N SER A 102 5.33 10.95 -10.69
CA SER A 102 4.74 11.17 -9.36
C SER A 102 3.24 10.85 -9.30
N GLU A 103 2.87 9.93 -8.41
CA GLU A 103 1.49 9.61 -8.06
C GLU A 103 1.34 9.57 -6.54
N ALA A 104 0.19 10.02 -6.03
CA ALA A 104 -0.16 10.00 -4.62
C ALA A 104 -1.52 9.34 -4.39
N PHE A 105 -1.65 8.64 -3.27
CA PHE A 105 -2.87 8.00 -2.80
C PHE A 105 -3.16 8.50 -1.38
N TYR A 106 -4.27 9.22 -1.22
CA TYR A 106 -4.71 9.76 0.06
C TYR A 106 -5.85 8.91 0.61
N MET A 107 -5.68 8.38 1.81
CA MET A 107 -6.77 7.66 2.48
C MET A 107 -7.88 8.65 2.82
N MET A 108 -9.09 8.37 2.32
CA MET A 108 -10.26 9.21 2.52
C MET A 108 -10.90 8.90 3.87
N ASN A 109 -11.05 9.92 4.71
CA ASN A 109 -11.76 9.81 5.97
C ASN A 109 -13.27 9.96 5.72
N PRO A 110 -14.13 9.03 6.18
CA PRO A 110 -15.57 9.13 6.01
C PRO A 110 -16.16 10.38 6.68
N ASP A 111 -15.59 10.79 7.80
CA ASP A 111 -16.08 11.92 8.60
C ASP A 111 -15.64 13.29 8.07
N SER A 112 -14.83 13.33 7.00
CA SER A 112 -14.33 14.55 6.34
C SER A 112 -13.59 15.56 7.25
N ASN A 113 -13.31 15.20 8.50
CA ASN A 113 -12.66 16.07 9.47
C ASN A 113 -11.16 15.73 9.53
N GLY A 114 -10.31 16.71 9.20
CA GLY A 114 -8.85 16.56 9.20
C GLY A 114 -8.26 16.02 7.88
N GLY A 115 -6.93 16.09 7.76
CA GLY A 115 -6.18 15.57 6.60
C GLY A 115 -6.09 14.03 6.58
N PRO A 116 -5.56 13.44 5.49
CA PRO A 116 -5.49 11.99 5.34
C PRO A 116 -4.56 11.37 6.37
N GLU A 117 -5.06 10.43 7.19
CA GLU A 117 -4.27 9.76 8.23
C GLU A 117 -3.16 8.89 7.63
N LEU A 118 -3.37 8.38 6.41
CA LEU A 118 -2.39 7.63 5.63
C LEU A 118 -2.28 8.23 4.23
N SER A 119 -1.05 8.49 3.80
CA SER A 119 -0.71 8.89 2.42
C SER A 119 0.36 7.99 1.85
N VAL A 120 0.20 7.54 0.61
CA VAL A 120 1.19 6.75 -0.11
C VAL A 120 1.63 7.51 -1.37
N TYR A 121 2.94 7.69 -1.54
CA TYR A 121 3.53 8.39 -2.67
C TYR A 121 4.37 7.40 -3.48
N LEU A 122 4.18 7.36 -4.80
CA LEU A 122 5.07 6.69 -5.73
C LEU A 122 5.83 7.75 -6.50
N LEU A 123 7.15 7.70 -6.41
CA LEU A 123 8.04 8.71 -6.97
C LEU A 123 9.13 8.02 -7.80
N ARG A 124 9.35 8.53 -9.01
CA ARG A 124 10.55 8.23 -9.80
C ARG A 124 11.51 9.40 -9.66
N VAL A 125 12.63 9.18 -8.96
CA VAL A 125 13.64 10.20 -8.62
C VAL A 125 14.91 10.03 -9.43
#